data_AF-F4EZ74-F1
#
_entry.id   AF-F4EZ74-F1
#
_cell.length_a   1.000
_cell.length_b   1.000
_cell.length_c   1.000
_cell.angle_alpha   90.00
_cell.angle_beta   90.00
_cell.angle_gamma   90.00
#
_symmetry.space_group_name_H-M   'P 1'
#
loop_
_entity.id
_entity.type
_entity.pdbx_description
1 polymer ?
#
loop_
_entity_poly.entity_id
_entity_poly.type
_entity_poly.pdbx_seq_one_letter_code
_entity_poly.pdbx_strand_id
1 'polypeptide(L)' 'MASKEEMRKNVDSAIKVHELEGFKFTEEELAVFDRIANIEITTEEAREIFREKLAGKKEAEIV' A
#
# COMPACT_ATOMS: atom_id res chain seq x y z
N MET A 1 2.72 17.18 -10.98
CA MET A 1 1.93 16.29 -10.11
C MET A 1 1.08 15.42 -11.02
N ALA A 2 1.10 14.11 -10.83
CA ALA A 2 0.19 13.22 -11.56
C ALA A 2 -1.26 13.57 -11.23
N SER A 3 -2.16 13.46 -12.21
CA SER A 3 -3.59 13.62 -11.96
C SER A 3 -4.11 12.48 -11.09
N LYS A 4 -5.26 12.67 -10.41
CA LYS A 4 -5.88 11.60 -9.62
C LYS A 4 -6.16 10.34 -10.45
N GLU A 5 -6.60 10.51 -11.69
CA GLU A 5 -6.85 9.39 -12.60
C GLU A 5 -5.56 8.65 -12.98
N GLU A 6 -4.48 9.39 -13.22
CA GLU A 6 -3.17 8.82 -13.51
C GLU A 6 -2.59 8.10 -12.30
N MET A 7 -2.73 8.68 -11.09
CA MET A 7 -2.30 8.03 -9.85
C MET A 7 -3.05 6.72 -9.60
N ARG A 8 -4.37 6.71 -9.78
CA ARG A 8 -5.16 5.49 -9.66
C ARG A 8 -4.71 4.41 -10.64
N LYS A 9 -4.54 4.75 -11.92
CA LYS A 9 -4.02 3.79 -12.92
C LYS A 9 -2.65 3.22 -12.52
N ASN A 10 -1.76 4.07 -11.99
CA ASN A 10 -0.44 3.64 -11.55
C ASN A 10 -0.53 2.67 -10.37
N VAL A 11 -1.36 2.97 -9.38
CA VAL A 11 -1.57 2.11 -8.21
C VAL A 11 -2.23 0.78 -8.60
N ASP A 12 -3.31 0.81 -9.39
CA ASP A 12 -4.01 -0.39 -9.85
C ASP A 12 -3.08 -1.30 -10.68
N SER A 13 -2.25 -0.71 -11.54
CA SER A 13 -1.25 -1.44 -12.31
C SER A 13 -0.20 -2.09 -11.42
N ALA A 14 0.31 -1.37 -10.42
CA ALA A 14 1.29 -1.91 -9.48
C ALA A 14 0.72 -3.09 -8.65
N ILE A 15 -0.52 -2.98 -8.16
CA ILE A 15 -1.21 -4.06 -7.45
C ILE A 15 -1.31 -5.29 -8.37
N LYS A 16 -1.82 -5.09 -9.59
CA LYS A 16 -2.06 -6.19 -10.54
C LYS A 16 -0.80 -6.95 -10.92
N VAL A 17 0.34 -6.28 -11.08
CA VAL A 17 1.62 -6.94 -11.38
C VAL A 17 1.99 -7.93 -10.28
N HIS A 18 1.84 -7.56 -9.01
CA HIS A 18 2.16 -8.45 -7.88
C HIS A 18 1.11 -9.56 -7.71
N GLU A 19 -0.18 -9.27 -7.96
CA GLU A 19 -1.23 -10.30 -7.95
C GLU A 19 -0.98 -11.38 -9.02
N LEU A 20 -0.47 -11.00 -10.20
CA LEU A 20 -0.08 -11.94 -11.25
C LEU A 20 1.09 -12.84 -10.85
N GLU A 21 1.95 -12.37 -9.93
CA GLU A 21 3.02 -13.18 -9.32
C GLU A 21 2.50 -14.07 -8.16
N GLY A 22 1.20 -14.04 -7.88
CA GLY A 22 0.55 -14.81 -6.83
C GLY A 22 0.59 -14.14 -5.45
N PHE A 23 1.05 -12.88 -5.36
CA PHE A 23 1.00 -12.11 -4.13
C PHE A 23 -0.45 -11.75 -3.80
N LYS A 24 -0.84 -11.89 -2.53
CA LYS A 24 -2.15 -11.48 -2.05
C LYS A 24 -2.00 -10.37 -1.02
N PHE A 25 -2.47 -9.18 -1.37
CA PHE A 25 -2.55 -8.07 -0.44
C PHE A 25 -3.69 -8.29 0.54
N THR A 26 -3.46 -7.86 1.78
CA THR A 26 -4.50 -7.77 2.82
C THR A 26 -5.44 -6.60 2.54
N GLU A 27 -6.67 -6.65 3.07
CA GLU A 27 -7.63 -5.54 2.95
C GLU A 27 -7.05 -4.23 3.52
N GLU A 28 -6.27 -4.31 4.59
CA GLU A 28 -5.59 -3.15 5.17
C GLU A 28 -4.52 -2.56 4.24
N GLU A 29 -3.76 -3.40 3.52
CA GLU A 29 -2.78 -2.93 2.52
C GLU A 29 -3.49 -2.27 1.33
N LEU A 30 -4.57 -2.87 0.85
CA LEU A 30 -5.40 -2.31 -0.22
C LEU A 30 -6.00 -0.95 0.19
N ALA A 31 -6.43 -0.80 1.44
CA ALA A 31 -6.93 0.46 1.97
C ALA A 31 -5.86 1.57 1.96
N VAL A 32 -4.59 1.24 2.27
CA VAL A 32 -3.48 2.20 2.17
C VAL A 32 -3.23 2.58 0.72
N PHE A 33 -3.25 1.63 -0.21
CA PHE A 33 -3.10 1.92 -1.64
C PHE A 33 -4.24 2.78 -2.19
N ASP A 34 -5.47 2.57 -1.72
CA ASP A 34 -6.62 3.39 -2.11
C ASP A 34 -6.42 4.86 -1.73
N ARG A 35 -5.86 5.13 -0.55
CA ARG A 35 -5.50 6.48 -0.09
C ARG A 35 -4.41 7.12 -0.95
N ILE A 36 -3.41 6.34 -1.39
CA ILE A 36 -2.39 6.82 -2.36
C ILE A 36 -3.05 7.16 -3.69
N ALA A 37 -3.90 6.27 -4.21
CA ALA A 37 -4.62 6.46 -5.46
C ALA A 37 -5.55 7.67 -5.44
N ASN A 38 -6.05 8.05 -4.26
CA ASN A 38 -6.85 9.25 -4.05
C ASN A 38 -6.03 10.51 -3.77
N ILE A 39 -4.68 10.42 -3.73
CA ILE A 39 -3.76 11.52 -3.37
C ILE A 39 -4.06 12.06 -1.95
N GLU A 40 -4.59 11.21 -1.08
CA GLU A 40 -4.85 11.55 0.33
C GLU A 40 -3.60 11.42 1.19
N ILE A 41 -2.67 10.56 0.77
CA ILE A 41 -1.35 10.39 1.38
C ILE A 41 -0.30 10.27 0.28
N THR A 42 0.92 10.65 0.63
CA THR A 42 2.12 10.43 -0.16
C THR A 42 2.59 8.97 -0.06
N THR A 43 3.47 8.59 -0.98
CA THR A 43 4.14 7.28 -0.93
C THR A 43 5.10 7.18 0.28
N GLU A 44 5.61 8.30 0.79
CA GLU A 44 6.46 8.37 1.97
C GLU A 44 5.66 8.10 3.25
N GLU A 45 4.49 8.72 3.40
CA GLU A 45 3.55 8.45 4.49
C GLU A 45 3.08 7.00 4.47
N ALA A 46 2.77 6.45 3.29
CA ALA A 46 2.42 5.04 3.16
C ALA A 46 3.55 4.10 3.62
N ARG A 47 4.82 4.44 3.32
CA ARG A 47 5.98 3.66 3.78
C ARG A 47 6.12 3.69 5.31
N GLU A 48 5.80 4.79 5.96
CA GLU A 48 5.79 4.89 7.42
C GLU A 48 4.72 3.97 8.03
N ILE A 49 3.49 4.01 7.48
CA ILE A 49 2.40 3.11 7.90
C ILE A 49 2.82 1.64 7.80
N PHE A 50 3.43 1.23 6.68
CA PHE A 50 3.90 -0.15 6.53
C PHE A 50 5.06 -0.50 7.47
N ARG A 51 5.97 0.44 7.75
CA ARG A 51 7.07 0.22 8.71
C ARG A 51 6.57 0.03 10.13
N GLU A 52 5.62 0.86 10.58
CA GLU A 52 5.00 0.72 11.90
C GLU A 52 4.28 -0.62 12.04
N LYS A 53 3.52 -1.03 11.01
CA LYS A 53 2.85 -2.33 10.99
C LYS A 53 3.84 -3.50 11.07
N LEU A 54 4.97 -3.41 10.35
CA LEU A 54 6.03 -4.42 10.42
C LEU A 54 6.69 -4.48 11.79
N ALA A 55 6.90 -3.34 12.45
CA ALA A 55 7.44 -3.27 13.81
C ALA A 55 6.46 -3.90 14.83
N GLY A 56 5.17 -3.57 14.75
CA GLY A 56 4.14 -4.16 15.63
C GLY A 56 3.97 -5.67 15.44
N LYS A 57 4.12 -6.18 14.21
CA LYS A 57 4.13 -7.63 13.95
C LYS A 57 5.34 -8.33 14.58
N LYS A 58 6.54 -7.73 14.52
CA LYS A 58 7.73 -8.28 15.16
C LYS A 58 7.56 -8.40 16.68
N GLU A 59 6.91 -7.44 17.32
CA GLU A 59 6.66 -7.51 18.76
C GLU A 59 5.64 -8.61 19.11
N ALA A 60 4.60 -8.80 18.29
CA ALA A 60 3.60 -9.85 18.50
C ALA A 60 4.12 -11.28 18.27
N GLU A 61 5.18 -11.46 17.48
CA GLU A 61 5.79 -12.78 17.20
C GLU A 61 6.84 -13.19 18.27
N ILE A 62 7.25 -12.25 19.14
CA ILE A 62 8.28 -12.46 20.17
C ILE A 62 7.68 -12.76 21.57
N VAL A 63 6.36 -12.62 21.76
CA VAL A 63 5.66 -12.81 23.05
C VAL A 63 4.97 -14.17 23.15
#